data_AF-A0A2H0U5M0-F1
#
_entry.id   AF-A0A2H0U5M0-F1
#
_cell.length_a   1.000
_cell.length_b   1.000
_cell.length_c   1.000
_cell.angle_alpha   90.00
_cell.angle_beta   90.00
_cell.angle_gamma   90.00
#
_symmetry.space_group_name_H-M   'P 1'
#
loop_
_entity.id
_entity.type
_entity.pdbx_description
1 polymer ?
#
loop_
_entity_poly.entity_id
_entity_poly.type
_entity_poly.pdbx_seq_one_letter_code
_entity_poly.pdbx_strand_id
1 'polypeptide(L)'
;MNMKKTIFFAAIFLVALTLTACVLGKKKEEGQGQPTAKISHSYTFEVARDIAANEKDAYLKAIKKRLQVYGYNENTVEISEGKKIRLAITEVPGVIFLENEFLQYMVNTPTFEIRTEEEPAKLIVSAEEKAQLEKFNNDAKAKTQGLLEGILANPDTFAQVAKDNSEDVGSRDKGGTYTGIKKGQLVPEYEDVIFNKLKVGEIYPQLVATQYGWHIIKKDAERGEGETKEIDTSHILISKRTEQQILAAKQWLETGLTGVYIDKVNPVQQAENSFAFQILFDETGKQLLSQITKNNVNKPLAIFIDGVGIGTPTVQNEITNGELVITGDFTQENVTAIAQRLSSGAIQFPLSLVAPAAAQ
;
A
#
# COMPACT_ATOMS: atom_id res chain seq x y z
N MET A 1 -15.83 29.33 -9.07
CA MET A 1 -15.98 28.10 -9.86
C MET A 1 -14.74 27.25 -9.60
N ASN A 2 -14.73 26.54 -8.47
CA ASN A 2 -13.56 25.81 -7.97
C ASN A 2 -13.64 24.36 -8.44
N MET A 3 -12.82 24.02 -9.44
CA MET A 3 -12.55 22.63 -9.84
C MET A 3 -11.94 21.89 -8.64
N LYS A 4 -12.76 21.06 -8.00
CA LYS A 4 -12.27 20.00 -7.11
C LYS A 4 -11.39 19.08 -7.96
N LYS A 5 -10.13 18.93 -7.57
CA LYS A 5 -9.23 17.92 -8.11
C LYS A 5 -9.79 16.55 -7.73
N THR A 6 -10.49 15.92 -8.66
CA THR A 6 -10.86 14.51 -8.62
C THR A 6 -9.58 13.69 -8.76
N ILE A 7 -8.94 13.38 -7.63
CA ILE A 7 -7.88 12.38 -7.59
C ILE A 7 -8.59 11.03 -7.62
N PHE A 8 -8.51 10.39 -8.78
CA PHE A 8 -9.04 9.07 -9.07
C PHE A 8 -8.60 8.05 -7.99
N PHE A 9 -9.57 7.37 -7.39
CA PHE A 9 -9.44 6.16 -6.57
C PHE A 9 -8.95 4.94 -7.38
N ALA A 10 -8.09 5.13 -8.39
CA ALA A 10 -7.67 4.08 -9.31
C ALA A 10 -6.65 3.10 -8.72
N ALA A 11 -6.05 3.38 -7.55
CA ALA A 11 -5.03 2.54 -6.94
C ALA A 11 -5.55 1.43 -6.01
N ILE A 12 -6.85 1.44 -5.64
CA ILE A 12 -7.46 0.34 -4.87
C ILE A 12 -7.88 -0.83 -5.80
N PHE A 13 -7.81 -0.62 -7.11
CA PHE A 13 -8.34 -1.52 -8.13
C PHE A 13 -7.26 -2.40 -8.77
N LEU A 14 -6.50 -3.15 -7.98
CA LEU A 14 -5.70 -4.27 -8.53
C LEU A 14 -5.38 -5.39 -7.53
N VAL A 15 -6.27 -5.72 -6.60
CA VAL A 15 -6.29 -7.06 -5.97
C VAL A 15 -7.74 -7.52 -5.77
N ALA A 16 -8.59 -7.35 -6.78
CA ALA A 16 -9.76 -8.20 -6.94
C ALA A 16 -9.30 -9.53 -7.56
N LEU A 17 -8.39 -10.24 -6.87
CA LEU A 17 -8.18 -11.65 -7.18
C LEU A 17 -9.46 -12.33 -6.71
N THR A 18 -10.28 -12.70 -7.68
CA THR A 18 -11.60 -13.33 -7.54
C THR A 18 -11.68 -14.26 -6.33
N LEU A 19 -12.22 -13.77 -5.20
CA LEU A 19 -12.54 -14.60 -4.03
C LEU A 19 -13.45 -15.77 -4.43
N THR A 20 -14.25 -15.60 -5.50
CA THR A 20 -15.15 -16.61 -6.05
C THR A 20 -14.43 -17.88 -6.56
N ALA A 21 -13.16 -17.80 -6.95
CA ALA A 21 -12.36 -18.98 -7.30
C ALA A 21 -11.60 -19.58 -6.10
N CYS A 22 -11.52 -18.85 -4.98
CA CYS A 22 -10.68 -19.17 -3.84
C CYS A 22 -11.38 -20.01 -2.76
N VAL A 23 -12.73 -19.98 -2.72
CA VAL A 23 -13.53 -20.61 -1.65
C VAL A 23 -13.45 -22.13 -1.64
N LEU A 24 -13.10 -22.79 -2.74
CA LEU A 24 -12.81 -24.22 -2.77
C LEU A 24 -11.74 -24.45 -3.83
N GLY A 25 -10.57 -24.94 -3.42
CA GLY A 25 -9.51 -25.33 -4.36
C GLY A 25 -10.10 -26.16 -5.50
N LYS A 26 -9.64 -25.88 -6.73
CA LYS A 26 -10.13 -26.59 -7.92
C LYS A 26 -9.98 -28.10 -7.68
N LYS A 27 -11.10 -28.82 -7.60
CA LYS A 27 -11.09 -30.27 -7.86
C LYS A 27 -10.61 -30.44 -9.30
N LYS A 28 -9.35 -30.84 -9.51
CA LYS A 28 -9.00 -31.39 -10.82
C LYS A 28 -9.78 -32.69 -11.00
N GLU A 29 -10.16 -32.95 -12.25
CA GLU A 29 -10.67 -34.25 -12.70
C GLU A 29 -9.78 -35.37 -12.14
N GLU A 30 -10.43 -36.44 -11.68
CA GLU A 30 -9.78 -37.63 -11.11
C GLU A 30 -8.64 -38.10 -12.02
N GLY A 31 -7.38 -38.06 -11.55
CA GLY A 31 -6.31 -38.70 -12.31
C GLY A 31 -4.86 -38.38 -11.98
N GLN A 32 -4.49 -37.20 -11.44
CA GLN A 32 -3.06 -36.90 -11.20
C GLN A 32 -2.79 -36.02 -9.96
N GLY A 33 -2.08 -36.60 -8.98
CA GLY A 33 -1.26 -35.84 -8.02
C GLY A 33 -1.91 -35.31 -6.76
N GLN A 34 -3.06 -35.84 -6.31
CA GLN A 34 -3.58 -35.50 -4.99
C GLN A 34 -2.73 -36.17 -3.90
N PRO A 35 -2.24 -35.41 -2.90
CA PRO A 35 -1.51 -36.00 -1.79
C PRO A 35 -2.43 -36.93 -1.01
N THR A 36 -1.99 -38.17 -0.84
CA THR A 36 -2.70 -39.22 -0.08
C THR A 36 -2.41 -39.16 1.41
N ALA A 37 -1.45 -38.32 1.83
CA ALA A 37 -1.07 -38.04 3.19
C ALA A 37 -1.24 -36.55 3.51
N LYS A 38 -1.47 -36.22 4.79
CA LYS A 38 -1.48 -34.84 5.28
C LYS A 38 -0.07 -34.25 5.15
N ILE A 39 0.10 -33.22 4.33
CA ILE A 39 1.35 -32.46 4.22
C ILE A 39 1.22 -31.20 5.06
N SER A 40 2.25 -30.87 5.85
CA SER A 40 2.29 -29.64 6.64
C SER A 40 3.26 -28.64 6.05
N HIS A 41 2.83 -27.39 5.95
CA HIS A 41 3.66 -26.26 5.49
C HIS A 41 3.86 -25.27 6.62
N SER A 42 5.07 -24.71 6.74
CA SER A 42 5.41 -23.73 7.77
C SER A 42 6.00 -22.47 7.18
N TYR A 43 5.37 -21.33 7.42
CA TYR A 43 5.75 -20.02 6.90
C TYR A 43 6.12 -19.07 8.03
N THR A 44 7.02 -18.13 7.74
CA THR A 44 7.28 -17.00 8.64
C THR A 44 6.99 -15.70 7.91
N PHE A 45 6.02 -14.95 8.43
CA PHE A 45 5.73 -13.59 8.03
C PHE A 45 6.29 -12.61 9.06
N GLU A 46 6.56 -11.39 8.63
CA GLU A 46 6.92 -10.27 9.50
C GLU A 46 5.92 -9.13 9.29
N VAL A 47 5.44 -8.59 10.40
CA VAL A 47 4.63 -7.39 10.44
C VAL A 47 5.56 -6.18 10.36
N ALA A 48 5.16 -5.15 9.62
CA ALA A 48 6.00 -3.96 9.42
C ALA A 48 6.39 -3.23 10.73
N ARG A 49 5.70 -3.51 11.85
CA ARG A 49 5.98 -2.99 13.18
C ARG A 49 5.74 -4.06 14.25
N ASP A 50 6.32 -3.84 15.43
CA ASP A 50 6.08 -4.69 16.59
C ASP A 50 4.60 -4.64 17.02
N ILE A 51 4.03 -5.83 17.20
CA ILE A 51 2.68 -6.05 17.74
C ILE A 51 2.77 -5.87 19.25
N ALA A 52 2.00 -4.93 19.80
CA ALA A 52 1.99 -4.71 21.23
C ALA A 52 1.42 -5.94 21.96
N ALA A 53 1.84 -6.17 23.21
CA ALA A 53 1.46 -7.37 23.96
C ALA A 53 -0.07 -7.53 24.09
N ASN A 54 -0.80 -6.42 24.21
CA ASN A 54 -2.26 -6.36 24.28
C ASN A 54 -2.97 -6.56 22.93
N GLU A 55 -2.24 -6.57 21.81
CA GLU A 55 -2.80 -6.75 20.46
C GLU A 55 -2.59 -8.17 19.92
N LYS A 56 -1.72 -8.96 20.55
CA LYS A 56 -1.34 -10.31 20.09
C LYS A 56 -2.54 -11.19 19.81
N ASP A 57 -3.48 -11.29 20.74
CA ASP A 57 -4.66 -12.16 20.58
C ASP A 57 -5.56 -11.70 19.44
N ALA A 58 -5.68 -10.39 19.23
CA ALA A 58 -6.47 -9.82 18.15
C ALA A 58 -5.81 -10.10 16.78
N TYR A 59 -4.48 -9.98 16.69
CA TYR A 59 -3.73 -10.40 15.51
C TYR A 59 -3.89 -11.90 15.22
N LEU A 60 -3.74 -12.76 16.24
CA LEU A 60 -3.95 -14.20 16.09
C LEU A 60 -5.36 -14.53 15.60
N LYS A 61 -6.38 -13.85 16.14
CA LYS A 61 -7.78 -13.98 15.71
C LYS A 61 -7.95 -13.57 14.24
N ALA A 62 -7.40 -12.41 13.84
CA ALA A 62 -7.50 -11.91 12.46
C ALA A 62 -6.86 -12.87 11.45
N ILE A 63 -5.64 -13.36 11.75
CA ILE A 63 -4.95 -14.33 10.89
C ILE A 63 -5.71 -15.66 10.81
N LYS A 64 -6.19 -16.19 11.94
CA LYS A 64 -6.99 -17.43 11.94
C LYS A 64 -8.29 -17.31 11.15
N LYS A 65 -8.98 -16.17 11.24
CA LYS A 65 -10.17 -15.87 10.43
C LYS A 65 -9.86 -15.91 8.93
N ARG A 66 -8.69 -15.38 8.54
CA ARG A 66 -8.20 -15.40 7.17
C ARG A 66 -7.93 -16.83 6.67
N LEU A 67 -7.28 -17.64 7.50
CA LEU A 67 -7.06 -19.07 7.19
C LEU A 67 -8.37 -19.84 7.07
N GLN A 68 -9.35 -19.57 7.94
CA GLN A 68 -10.67 -20.18 7.89
C GLN A 68 -11.41 -19.84 6.60
N VAL A 69 -11.36 -18.58 6.15
CA VAL A 69 -11.95 -18.14 4.87
C VAL A 69 -11.31 -18.88 3.69
N TYR A 70 -10.01 -19.16 3.76
CA TYR A 70 -9.29 -19.94 2.75
C TYR A 70 -9.51 -21.46 2.88
N GLY A 71 -10.07 -21.94 4.00
CA GLY A 71 -10.37 -23.36 4.24
C GLY A 71 -9.37 -24.12 5.12
N TYR A 72 -8.35 -23.45 5.69
CA TYR A 72 -7.35 -24.07 6.57
C TYR A 72 -7.78 -24.01 8.04
N ASN A 73 -8.65 -24.94 8.44
CA ASN A 73 -9.13 -25.03 9.83
C ASN A 73 -8.13 -25.70 10.78
N GLU A 74 -7.29 -26.61 10.28
CA GLU A 74 -6.15 -27.17 11.01
C GLU A 74 -4.92 -26.29 10.77
N ASN A 75 -4.65 -25.38 11.71
CA ASN A 75 -3.51 -24.47 11.64
C ASN A 75 -2.92 -24.18 13.03
N THR A 76 -1.66 -23.75 13.05
CA THR A 76 -1.05 -23.09 14.20
C THR A 76 -0.56 -21.71 13.77
N VAL A 77 -0.78 -20.72 14.64
CA VAL A 77 -0.33 -19.35 14.43
C VAL A 77 0.32 -18.89 15.72
N GLU A 78 1.57 -18.47 15.64
CA GLU A 78 2.36 -18.03 16.78
C GLU A 78 3.03 -16.69 16.47
N ILE A 79 2.94 -15.75 17.40
CA ILE A 79 3.66 -14.48 17.33
C ILE A 79 4.92 -14.60 18.18
N SER A 80 6.07 -14.43 17.55
CA SER A 80 7.40 -14.43 18.16
C SER A 80 8.10 -13.10 17.94
N GLU A 81 9.00 -12.73 18.85
CA GLU A 81 9.83 -11.52 18.72
C GLU A 81 9.04 -10.21 18.47
N GLY A 82 7.78 -10.14 18.91
CA GLY A 82 6.93 -8.96 18.72
C GLY A 82 6.38 -8.76 17.31
N LYS A 83 7.08 -9.21 16.25
CA LYS A 83 6.70 -8.93 14.85
C LYS A 83 6.69 -10.13 13.90
N LYS A 84 7.20 -11.29 14.32
CA LYS A 84 7.24 -12.49 13.46
C LYS A 84 6.02 -13.37 13.70
N ILE A 85 5.26 -13.64 12.65
CA ILE A 85 4.13 -14.57 12.66
C ILE A 85 4.58 -15.89 12.03
N ARG A 86 4.73 -16.92 12.85
CA ARG A 86 4.94 -18.29 12.39
C ARG A 86 3.58 -18.92 12.15
N LEU A 87 3.40 -19.49 10.97
CA LEU A 87 2.15 -20.07 10.51
C LEU A 87 2.41 -21.49 10.03
N ALA A 88 1.80 -22.48 10.66
CA ALA A 88 1.73 -23.82 10.10
C ALA A 88 0.31 -24.13 9.62
N ILE A 89 0.20 -24.68 8.42
CA ILE A 89 -1.06 -25.16 7.84
C ILE A 89 -0.92 -26.62 7.41
N THR A 90 -2.00 -27.37 7.54
CA THR A 90 -2.07 -28.74 7.04
C THR A 90 -2.92 -28.76 5.77
N GLU A 91 -2.40 -29.37 4.70
CA GLU A 91 -3.15 -29.56 3.47
C GLU A 91 -4.43 -30.38 3.69
N VAL A 92 -5.49 -29.99 2.99
CA VAL A 92 -6.73 -30.76 2.95
C VAL A 92 -6.58 -31.88 1.91
N PRO A 93 -6.69 -33.16 2.30
CA PRO A 93 -6.58 -34.27 1.34
C PRO A 93 -7.55 -34.11 0.17
N GLY A 94 -7.06 -34.36 -1.05
CA GLY A 94 -7.88 -34.23 -2.26
C GLY A 94 -8.05 -32.79 -2.79
N VAL A 95 -7.41 -31.79 -2.19
CA VAL A 95 -7.40 -30.41 -2.66
C VAL A 95 -6.00 -30.03 -3.15
N ILE A 96 -5.91 -29.37 -4.30
CA ILE A 96 -4.63 -28.86 -4.79
C ILE A 96 -4.26 -27.63 -3.97
N PHE A 97 -3.09 -27.66 -3.34
CA PHE A 97 -2.53 -26.48 -2.70
C PHE A 97 -1.82 -25.60 -3.73
N LEU A 98 -2.31 -24.37 -3.86
CA LEU A 98 -1.70 -23.34 -4.71
C LEU A 98 -0.91 -22.38 -3.82
N GLU A 99 0.31 -22.77 -3.47
CA GLU A 99 1.16 -22.05 -2.51
C GLU A 99 1.35 -20.58 -2.87
N ASN A 100 1.64 -20.26 -4.14
CA ASN A 100 1.81 -18.88 -4.57
C ASN A 100 0.54 -18.05 -4.37
N GLU A 101 -0.64 -18.60 -4.68
CA GLU A 101 -1.92 -17.89 -4.49
C GLU A 101 -2.21 -17.67 -3.00
N PHE A 102 -1.93 -18.68 -2.18
CA PHE A 102 -2.05 -18.58 -0.72
C PHE A 102 -1.10 -17.53 -0.13
N LEU A 103 0.17 -17.52 -0.53
CA LEU A 103 1.14 -16.54 -0.08
C LEU A 103 0.74 -15.11 -0.50
N GLN A 104 0.27 -14.94 -1.74
CA GLN A 104 -0.27 -13.65 -2.19
C GLN A 104 -1.51 -13.26 -1.39
N TYR A 105 -2.40 -14.20 -1.07
CA TYR A 105 -3.54 -13.93 -0.21
C TYR A 105 -3.10 -13.49 1.20
N MET A 106 -2.12 -14.14 1.82
CA MET A 106 -1.63 -13.76 3.14
C MET A 106 -0.87 -12.42 3.14
N VAL A 107 0.00 -12.17 2.16
CA VAL A 107 0.70 -10.88 2.04
C VAL A 107 -0.28 -9.73 1.80
N ASN A 108 -1.32 -9.95 0.99
CA ASN A 108 -2.37 -8.97 0.73
C ASN A 108 -3.48 -8.93 1.80
N THR A 109 -3.12 -9.25 3.05
CA THR A 109 -4.02 -9.05 4.20
C THR A 109 -4.37 -7.57 4.30
N PRO A 110 -5.65 -7.19 4.28
CA PRO A 110 -6.04 -5.79 4.28
C PRO A 110 -5.68 -5.13 5.61
N THR A 111 -5.36 -3.85 5.54
CA THR A 111 -5.23 -3.05 6.76
C THR A 111 -6.41 -2.10 6.93
N PHE A 112 -6.77 -1.84 8.18
CA PHE A 112 -7.78 -0.85 8.53
C PHE A 112 -7.34 -0.11 9.79
N GLU A 113 -7.49 1.21 9.79
CA GLU A 113 -7.18 2.06 10.93
C GLU A 113 -8.14 3.25 11.00
N ILE A 114 -8.53 3.60 12.23
CA ILE A 114 -9.10 4.91 12.53
C ILE A 114 -8.04 5.77 13.20
N ARG A 115 -7.89 7.00 12.73
CA ARG A 115 -6.96 7.97 13.28
C ARG A 115 -7.68 9.25 13.68
N THR A 116 -7.23 9.86 14.78
CA THR A 116 -7.70 11.18 15.22
C THR A 116 -6.79 12.27 14.67
N GLU A 117 -7.32 13.46 14.48
CA GLU A 117 -6.50 14.62 14.10
C GLU A 117 -5.59 15.04 15.27
N GLU A 118 -4.32 15.29 14.96
CA GLU A 118 -3.35 15.85 15.90
C GLU A 118 -3.65 17.33 16.18
N GLU A 119 -3.30 17.78 17.38
CA GLU A 119 -3.44 19.17 17.77
C GLU A 119 -2.57 20.07 16.87
N PRO A 120 -3.13 21.16 16.30
CA PRO A 120 -2.38 22.05 15.42
C PRO A 120 -1.06 22.57 16.02
N ALA A 121 -1.01 22.76 17.34
CA ALA A 121 0.20 23.19 18.05
C ALA A 121 1.34 22.16 18.04
N LYS A 122 1.04 20.86 17.82
CA LYS A 122 2.02 19.76 17.74
C LYS A 122 2.43 19.44 16.30
N LEU A 123 1.77 20.02 15.31
CA LEU A 123 2.14 19.94 13.90
C LEU A 123 3.31 20.87 13.57
N ILE A 124 4.44 20.57 14.20
CA ILE A 124 5.72 21.24 13.98
C ILE A 124 6.77 20.22 13.53
N VAL A 125 7.69 20.67 12.66
CA VAL A 125 8.89 19.90 12.34
C VAL A 125 9.98 20.33 13.31
N SER A 126 10.39 19.42 14.19
CA SER A 126 11.42 19.65 15.20
C SER A 126 12.78 19.90 14.55
N ALA A 127 13.71 20.52 15.28
CA ALA A 127 15.07 20.74 14.78
C ALA A 127 15.77 19.41 14.41
N GLU A 128 15.51 18.35 15.18
CA GLU A 128 16.03 17.01 14.88
C GLU A 128 15.42 16.44 13.60
N GLU A 129 14.09 16.54 13.42
CA GLU A 129 13.41 16.10 12.19
C GLU A 129 13.92 16.88 10.97
N LYS A 130 14.23 18.18 11.11
CA LYS A 130 14.84 18.99 10.06
C LYS A 130 16.25 18.51 9.71
N ALA A 131 17.08 18.25 10.72
CA ALA A 131 18.43 17.72 10.50
C ALA A 131 18.40 16.33 9.84
N GLN A 132 17.48 15.46 10.25
CA GLN A 132 17.26 14.15 9.62
C GLN A 132 16.75 14.28 8.18
N LEU A 133 15.84 15.22 7.92
CA LEU A 133 15.34 15.52 6.58
C LEU A 133 16.46 16.01 5.66
N GLU A 134 17.27 16.95 6.14
CA GLU A 134 18.41 17.49 5.41
C GLU A 134 19.43 16.37 5.10
N LYS A 135 19.77 15.57 6.10
CA LYS A 135 20.63 14.40 5.92
C LYS A 135 20.06 13.44 4.89
N PHE A 136 18.78 13.08 4.98
CA PHE A 136 18.12 12.19 4.02
C PHE A 136 18.20 12.74 2.58
N ASN A 137 17.92 14.03 2.39
CA ASN A 137 17.95 14.66 1.08
C ASN A 137 19.38 14.79 0.51
N ASN A 138 20.37 15.00 1.38
CA ASN A 138 21.79 15.03 1.01
C ASN A 138 22.30 13.63 0.66
N ASP A 139 21.93 12.60 1.42
CA ASP A 139 22.26 11.20 1.15
C ASP A 139 21.63 10.76 -0.18
N ALA A 140 20.37 11.14 -0.43
CA ALA A 140 19.69 10.90 -1.72
C ALA A 140 20.44 11.58 -2.88
N LYS A 141 20.88 12.83 -2.70
CA LYS A 141 21.69 13.54 -3.70
C LYS A 141 23.02 12.82 -3.96
N ALA A 142 23.74 12.45 -2.91
CA ALA A 142 25.04 11.78 -3.00
C ALA A 142 24.92 10.41 -3.68
N LYS A 143 23.90 9.62 -3.33
CA LYS A 143 23.57 8.36 -4.01
C LYS A 143 23.34 8.60 -5.50
N THR A 144 22.47 9.56 -5.85
CA THR A 144 22.14 9.85 -7.24
C THR A 144 23.36 10.33 -8.03
N GLN A 145 24.23 11.12 -7.41
CA GLN A 145 25.49 11.56 -8.01
C GLN A 145 26.41 10.37 -8.35
N GLY A 146 26.56 9.41 -7.44
CA GLY A 146 27.33 8.19 -7.71
C GLY A 146 26.72 7.33 -8.83
N LEU A 147 25.39 7.25 -8.91
CA LEU A 147 24.70 6.57 -10.02
C LEU A 147 24.97 7.28 -11.36
N LEU A 148 24.91 8.61 -11.39
CA LEU A 148 25.19 9.40 -12.58
C LEU A 148 26.61 9.16 -13.08
N GLU A 149 27.61 9.20 -12.18
CA GLU A 149 29.01 8.96 -12.53
C GLU A 149 29.22 7.57 -13.13
N GLY A 150 28.61 6.54 -12.55
CA GLY A 150 28.65 5.17 -13.09
C GLY A 150 28.00 5.05 -14.47
N ILE A 151 26.86 5.73 -14.67
CA ILE A 151 26.13 5.75 -15.94
C ILE A 151 26.90 6.52 -17.02
N LEU A 152 27.51 7.65 -16.69
CA LEU A 152 28.32 8.43 -17.64
C LEU A 152 29.56 7.63 -18.09
N ALA A 153 30.13 6.81 -17.20
CA ALA A 153 31.22 5.90 -17.55
C ALA A 153 30.76 4.71 -18.42
N ASN A 154 29.56 4.17 -18.17
CA ASN A 154 29.00 3.03 -18.91
C ASN A 154 27.52 3.26 -19.29
N PRO A 155 27.24 4.03 -20.36
CA PRO A 155 25.87 4.43 -20.72
C PRO A 155 24.88 3.30 -20.95
N ASP A 156 25.35 2.12 -21.40
CA ASP A 156 24.51 0.95 -21.65
C ASP A 156 23.88 0.37 -20.37
N THR A 157 24.39 0.75 -19.20
CA THR A 157 23.84 0.30 -17.90
C THR A 157 22.59 1.05 -17.48
N PHE A 158 22.22 2.15 -18.17
CA PHE A 158 21.15 3.06 -17.74
C PHE A 158 19.86 2.32 -17.37
N ALA A 159 19.37 1.46 -18.27
CA ALA A 159 18.11 0.75 -18.07
C ALA A 159 18.16 -0.20 -16.87
N GLN A 160 19.30 -0.82 -16.59
CA GLN A 160 19.47 -1.70 -15.44
C GLN A 160 19.54 -0.88 -14.14
N VAL A 161 20.34 0.20 -14.13
CA VAL A 161 20.43 1.09 -12.97
C VAL A 161 19.06 1.71 -12.65
N ALA A 162 18.28 2.06 -13.67
CA ALA A 162 16.91 2.54 -13.52
C ALA A 162 16.02 1.49 -12.85
N LYS A 163 16.05 0.23 -13.30
CA LYS A 163 15.29 -0.86 -12.67
C LYS A 163 15.66 -1.08 -11.20
N ASP A 164 16.95 -1.01 -10.90
CA ASP A 164 17.47 -1.35 -9.58
C ASP A 164 17.34 -0.21 -8.56
N ASN A 165 17.31 1.04 -9.04
CA ASN A 165 17.43 2.21 -8.15
C ASN A 165 16.33 3.25 -8.29
N SER A 166 15.61 3.32 -9.41
CA SER A 166 14.61 4.36 -9.61
C SER A 166 13.41 4.14 -8.69
N GLU A 167 12.99 5.20 -8.03
CA GLU A 167 11.79 5.22 -7.19
C GLU A 167 10.53 5.62 -7.98
N ASP A 168 10.68 5.91 -9.28
CA ASP A 168 9.53 6.10 -10.17
C ASP A 168 8.95 4.76 -10.64
N VAL A 169 8.01 4.21 -9.86
CA VAL A 169 7.34 2.93 -10.12
C VAL A 169 6.71 2.85 -11.52
N GLY A 170 6.27 3.98 -12.10
CA GLY A 170 5.61 4.00 -13.41
C GLY A 170 6.53 3.67 -14.58
N SER A 171 7.83 3.95 -14.44
CA SER A 171 8.83 3.78 -15.51
C SER A 171 9.98 2.85 -15.13
N ARG A 172 10.25 2.63 -13.83
CA ARG A 172 11.35 1.81 -13.29
C ARG A 172 11.49 0.47 -14.00
N ASP A 173 10.42 -0.32 -14.05
CA ASP A 173 10.46 -1.68 -14.60
C ASP A 173 10.66 -1.70 -16.13
N LYS A 174 10.49 -0.55 -16.79
CA LYS A 174 10.74 -0.31 -18.23
C LYS A 174 12.09 0.38 -18.48
N GLY A 175 13.01 0.36 -17.51
CA GLY A 175 14.31 1.01 -17.64
C GLY A 175 14.26 2.54 -17.53
N GLY A 176 13.21 3.08 -16.91
CA GLY A 176 13.04 4.52 -16.71
C GLY A 176 12.39 5.26 -17.87
N THR A 177 11.88 4.54 -18.88
CA THR A 177 11.47 5.13 -20.15
C THR A 177 10.04 5.69 -20.16
N TYR A 178 9.93 6.92 -20.66
CA TYR A 178 8.72 7.58 -21.12
C TYR A 178 8.77 7.78 -22.62
N THR A 179 7.64 7.59 -23.31
CA THR A 179 7.54 7.75 -24.76
C THR A 179 6.51 8.79 -25.16
N GLY A 180 6.75 9.49 -26.25
CA GLY A 180 5.81 10.45 -26.83
C GLY A 180 5.55 11.70 -25.98
N ILE A 181 6.53 12.11 -25.15
CA ILE A 181 6.39 13.25 -24.26
C ILE A 181 6.33 14.55 -25.06
N LYS A 182 5.25 15.31 -24.87
CA LYS A 182 5.03 16.66 -25.40
C LYS A 182 5.29 17.70 -24.31
N LYS A 183 5.51 18.93 -24.76
CA LYS A 183 5.70 20.08 -23.88
C LYS A 183 4.46 20.30 -22.98
N GLY A 184 4.70 20.62 -21.71
CA GLY A 184 3.68 20.80 -20.67
C GLY A 184 3.22 19.51 -19.97
N GLN A 185 3.81 18.35 -20.30
CA GLN A 185 3.45 17.07 -19.67
C GLN A 185 4.37 16.70 -18.50
N LEU A 186 5.58 17.25 -18.43
CA LEU A 186 6.52 17.04 -17.33
C LEU A 186 6.80 18.35 -16.59
N VAL A 187 7.48 18.24 -15.44
CA VAL A 187 7.86 19.43 -14.66
C VAL A 187 8.88 20.29 -15.42
N PRO A 188 8.84 21.63 -15.27
CA PRO A 188 9.63 22.55 -16.09
C PRO A 188 11.14 22.27 -16.10
N GLU A 189 11.70 21.86 -14.96
CA GLU A 189 13.13 21.57 -14.82
C GLU A 189 13.56 20.35 -15.63
N TYR A 190 12.69 19.34 -15.73
CA TYR A 190 12.90 18.16 -16.57
C TYR A 190 12.72 18.50 -18.04
N GLU A 191 11.65 19.21 -18.38
CA GLU A 191 11.34 19.58 -19.77
C GLU A 191 12.46 20.40 -20.40
N ASP A 192 12.99 21.39 -19.67
CA ASP A 192 14.09 22.22 -20.15
C ASP A 192 15.31 21.36 -20.56
N VAL A 193 15.58 20.27 -19.83
CA VAL A 193 16.69 19.37 -20.13
C VAL A 193 16.46 18.62 -21.43
N ILE A 194 15.32 17.95 -21.58
CA ILE A 194 15.06 17.14 -22.77
C ILE A 194 14.78 17.95 -24.03
N PHE A 195 14.15 19.13 -23.92
CA PHE A 195 13.80 19.96 -25.06
C PHE A 195 14.93 20.91 -25.48
N ASN A 196 15.71 21.44 -24.54
CA ASN A 196 16.65 22.53 -24.82
C ASN A 196 18.13 22.16 -24.61
N LYS A 197 18.44 21.17 -23.75
CA LYS A 197 19.82 20.90 -23.33
C LYS A 197 20.43 19.62 -23.89
N LEU A 198 19.61 18.64 -24.27
CA LEU A 198 20.06 17.34 -24.76
C LEU A 198 19.81 17.15 -26.25
N LYS A 199 20.77 16.50 -26.91
CA LYS A 199 20.59 15.84 -28.20
C LYS A 199 20.15 14.39 -28.01
N VAL A 200 19.61 13.80 -29.06
CA VAL A 200 19.20 12.40 -29.08
C VAL A 200 20.41 11.50 -28.78
N GLY A 201 20.23 10.57 -27.84
CA GLY A 201 21.25 9.65 -27.33
C GLY A 201 22.05 10.18 -26.13
N GLU A 202 21.95 11.47 -25.79
CA GLU A 202 22.74 12.07 -24.72
C GLU A 202 22.12 11.90 -23.34
N ILE A 203 23.00 11.75 -22.34
CA ILE A 203 22.68 11.78 -20.91
C ILE A 203 23.08 13.15 -20.37
N TYR A 204 22.21 13.77 -19.60
CA TYR A 204 22.52 15.06 -19.00
C TYR A 204 23.62 14.89 -17.94
N PRO A 205 24.75 15.63 -18.04
CA PRO A 205 25.91 15.39 -17.20
C PRO A 205 25.76 15.90 -15.75
N GLN A 206 24.58 16.41 -15.38
CA GLN A 206 24.30 16.95 -14.06
C GLN A 206 22.97 16.40 -13.53
N LEU A 207 22.82 16.38 -12.22
CA LEU A 207 21.53 16.05 -11.59
C LEU A 207 20.52 17.17 -11.83
N VAL A 208 19.27 16.78 -12.07
CA VAL A 208 18.14 17.71 -12.22
C VAL A 208 17.27 17.65 -10.98
N ALA A 209 17.19 18.75 -10.26
CA ALA A 209 16.35 18.85 -9.07
C ALA A 209 14.92 19.21 -9.47
N THR A 210 13.93 18.50 -8.91
CA THR A 210 12.51 18.81 -9.06
C THR A 210 11.82 18.77 -7.70
N GLN A 211 10.52 19.04 -7.64
CA GLN A 211 9.73 18.81 -6.43
C GLN A 211 9.70 17.34 -5.97
N TYR A 212 9.93 16.39 -6.88
CA TYR A 212 9.91 14.96 -6.59
C TYR A 212 11.25 14.44 -6.05
N GLY A 213 12.37 15.01 -6.50
CA GLY A 213 13.68 14.50 -6.14
C GLY A 213 14.78 14.88 -7.12
N TRP A 214 15.81 14.05 -7.17
CA TRP A 214 16.96 14.17 -8.07
C TRP A 214 16.78 13.22 -9.26
N HIS A 215 16.94 13.78 -10.45
CA HIS A 215 16.76 13.07 -11.71
C HIS A 215 18.08 12.95 -12.46
N ILE A 216 18.32 11.75 -13.00
CA ILE A 216 19.27 11.50 -14.09
C ILE A 216 18.44 11.36 -15.35
N ILE A 217 18.75 12.12 -16.40
CA ILE A 217 17.89 12.23 -17.58
C ILE A 217 18.70 11.86 -18.82
N LYS A 218 18.12 11.05 -19.70
CA LYS A 218 18.63 10.70 -21.02
C LYS A 218 17.55 10.95 -22.06
N LYS A 219 17.94 11.56 -23.18
CA LYS A 219 17.05 11.72 -24.33
C LYS A 219 17.25 10.55 -25.30
N ASP A 220 16.24 9.73 -25.51
CA ASP A 220 16.36 8.52 -26.34
C ASP A 220 15.98 8.75 -27.78
N ALA A 221 14.92 9.53 -28.03
CA ALA A 221 14.46 9.84 -29.38
C ALA A 221 13.75 11.19 -29.44
N GLU A 222 13.72 11.79 -30.63
CA GLU A 222 12.95 12.98 -30.93
C GLU A 222 12.24 12.76 -32.27
N ARG A 223 10.95 13.06 -32.32
CA ARG A 223 10.11 12.94 -33.52
C ARG A 223 9.17 14.14 -33.64
N GLY A 224 8.76 14.46 -34.87
CA GLY A 224 7.87 15.58 -35.14
C GLY A 224 8.53 16.95 -34.97
N GLU A 225 7.76 18.00 -35.26
CA GLU A 225 8.23 19.39 -35.23
C GLU A 225 7.14 20.32 -34.67
N GLY A 226 7.57 21.48 -34.15
CA GLY A 226 6.65 22.48 -33.58
C GLY A 226 5.74 21.89 -32.50
N GLU A 227 4.43 21.99 -32.71
CA GLU A 227 3.40 21.49 -31.78
C GLU A 227 3.26 19.95 -31.79
N THR A 228 3.80 19.28 -32.81
CA THR A 228 3.80 17.81 -32.91
C THR A 228 5.08 17.17 -32.37
N LYS A 229 5.99 17.99 -31.81
CA LYS A 229 7.26 17.52 -31.26
C LYS A 229 7.04 16.61 -30.06
N GLU A 230 7.57 15.40 -30.17
CA GLU A 230 7.51 14.34 -29.17
C GLU A 230 8.92 13.84 -28.85
N ILE A 231 9.18 13.62 -27.56
CA ILE A 231 10.46 13.11 -27.07
C ILE A 231 10.22 11.78 -26.34
N ASP A 232 11.05 10.79 -26.65
CA ASP A 232 11.24 9.64 -25.79
C ASP A 232 12.45 9.90 -24.88
N THR A 233 12.30 9.60 -23.60
CA THR A 233 13.27 9.95 -22.57
C THR A 233 13.31 8.87 -21.50
N SER A 234 14.50 8.54 -21.02
CA SER A 234 14.71 7.66 -19.88
C SER A 234 15.16 8.48 -18.68
N HIS A 235 14.69 8.11 -17.49
CA HIS A 235 15.17 8.72 -16.26
C HIS A 235 15.38 7.77 -15.09
N ILE A 236 16.10 8.27 -14.09
CA ILE A 236 16.20 7.66 -12.78
C ILE A 236 15.83 8.73 -11.76
N LEU A 237 14.85 8.44 -10.91
CA LEU A 237 14.41 9.31 -9.84
C LEU A 237 14.83 8.73 -8.49
N ILE A 238 15.57 9.51 -7.70
CA ILE A 238 15.71 9.27 -6.25
C ILE A 238 14.96 10.38 -5.52
N SER A 239 13.95 10.02 -4.74
CA SER A 239 13.03 10.99 -4.17
C SER A 239 13.69 11.83 -3.09
N LYS A 240 13.25 13.08 -2.97
CA LYS A 240 13.51 13.91 -1.80
C LYS A 240 12.25 13.95 -0.93
N ARG A 241 12.45 14.27 0.34
CA ARG A 241 11.36 14.55 1.27
C ARG A 241 11.27 16.05 1.55
N THR A 242 10.11 16.48 2.04
CA THR A 242 9.81 17.85 2.41
C THR A 242 9.29 17.93 3.84
N GLU A 243 9.41 19.10 4.47
CA GLU A 243 8.78 19.36 5.77
C GLU A 243 7.27 19.12 5.70
N GLN A 244 6.61 19.48 4.59
CA GLN A 244 5.17 19.25 4.40
C GLN A 244 4.79 17.76 4.45
N GLN A 245 5.63 16.88 3.92
CA GLN A 245 5.40 15.43 4.00
C GLN A 245 5.56 14.91 5.43
N ILE A 246 6.49 15.47 6.21
CA ILE A 246 6.62 15.15 7.64
C ILE A 246 5.36 15.59 8.40
N LEU A 247 4.91 16.82 8.17
CA LEU A 247 3.70 17.36 8.80
C LEU A 247 2.45 16.54 8.43
N ALA A 248 2.30 16.16 7.17
CA ALA A 248 1.21 15.31 6.71
C ALA A 248 1.22 13.93 7.40
N ALA A 249 2.40 13.35 7.63
CA ALA A 249 2.54 12.09 8.37
C ALA A 249 2.18 12.23 9.85
N LYS A 250 2.40 13.42 10.45
CA LYS A 250 2.07 13.74 11.85
C LYS A 250 0.61 14.16 12.06
N GLN A 251 -0.12 14.49 10.98
CA GLN A 251 -1.50 14.97 11.06
C GLN A 251 -2.46 13.99 11.75
N TRP A 252 -2.21 12.68 11.62
CA TRP A 252 -3.14 11.65 12.02
C TRP A 252 -2.52 10.73 13.08
N LEU A 253 -3.11 10.74 14.27
CA LEU A 253 -2.71 9.92 15.40
C LEU A 253 -3.42 8.57 15.39
N GLU A 254 -2.66 7.50 15.53
CA GLU A 254 -3.19 6.14 15.66
C GLU A 254 -4.03 6.03 16.94
N THR A 255 -5.25 5.49 16.80
CA THR A 255 -6.19 5.34 17.94
C THR A 255 -6.13 3.95 18.58
N GLY A 256 -5.44 3.00 17.95
CA GLY A 256 -5.51 1.58 18.27
C GLY A 256 -6.78 0.88 17.77
N LEU A 257 -7.80 1.60 17.25
CA LEU A 257 -8.94 0.96 16.60
C LEU A 257 -8.57 0.56 15.17
N THR A 258 -8.21 -0.71 15.01
CA THR A 258 -7.67 -1.26 13.76
C THR A 258 -8.51 -2.44 13.25
N GLY A 259 -8.11 -2.98 12.11
CA GLY A 259 -8.81 -4.09 11.44
C GLY A 259 -8.96 -5.36 12.29
N VAL A 260 -8.09 -5.57 13.29
CA VAL A 260 -8.11 -6.78 14.12
C VAL A 260 -9.37 -6.89 14.99
N TYR A 261 -10.04 -5.76 15.24
CA TYR A 261 -11.26 -5.70 16.02
C TYR A 261 -12.53 -5.76 15.17
N ILE A 262 -12.41 -5.94 13.85
CA ILE A 262 -13.56 -6.06 12.95
C ILE A 262 -14.15 -7.47 13.08
N ASP A 263 -15.39 -7.54 13.56
CA ASP A 263 -16.16 -8.78 13.58
C ASP A 263 -16.80 -9.05 12.22
N LYS A 264 -17.48 -8.05 11.64
CA LYS A 264 -18.16 -8.20 10.35
C LYS A 264 -18.20 -6.90 9.57
N VAL A 265 -18.22 -6.99 8.25
CA VAL A 265 -18.51 -5.86 7.37
C VAL A 265 -19.66 -6.21 6.45
N ASN A 266 -20.70 -5.36 6.42
CA ASN A 266 -21.88 -5.53 5.58
C ASN A 266 -21.93 -4.42 4.52
N PRO A 267 -22.12 -4.72 3.23
CA PRO A 267 -22.51 -3.70 2.27
C PRO A 267 -23.92 -3.19 2.60
N VAL A 268 -24.13 -1.89 2.43
CA VAL A 268 -25.38 -1.18 2.73
C VAL A 268 -25.75 -0.35 1.52
N GLN A 269 -26.99 -0.48 1.05
CA GLN A 269 -27.54 0.42 0.04
C GLN A 269 -28.37 1.49 0.76
N GLN A 270 -27.97 2.76 0.60
CA GLN A 270 -28.65 3.89 1.25
C GLN A 270 -29.79 4.43 0.39
N ALA A 271 -29.63 4.39 -0.93
CA ALA A 271 -30.62 4.82 -1.92
C ALA A 271 -30.33 4.15 -3.28
N GLU A 272 -31.11 4.45 -4.31
CA GLU A 272 -30.80 4.04 -5.68
C GLU A 272 -29.41 4.55 -6.07
N ASN A 273 -28.51 3.63 -6.45
CA ASN A 273 -27.11 3.91 -6.79
C ASN A 273 -26.26 4.59 -5.70
N SER A 274 -26.67 4.55 -4.42
CA SER A 274 -25.90 5.06 -3.28
C SER A 274 -25.51 3.92 -2.35
N PHE A 275 -24.22 3.63 -2.26
CA PHE A 275 -23.67 2.50 -1.50
C PHE A 275 -22.78 2.97 -0.36
N ALA A 276 -22.76 2.18 0.71
CA ALA A 276 -21.96 2.35 1.91
C ALA A 276 -21.60 0.97 2.46
N PHE A 277 -20.69 0.88 3.42
CA PHE A 277 -20.50 -0.35 4.18
C PHE A 277 -20.52 -0.08 5.68
N GLN A 278 -21.11 -1.01 6.42
CA GLN A 278 -21.18 -1.01 7.87
C GLN A 278 -20.14 -1.96 8.42
N ILE A 279 -19.27 -1.46 9.30
CA ILE A 279 -18.36 -2.25 10.11
C ILE A 279 -19.00 -2.49 11.46
N LEU A 280 -19.07 -3.76 11.86
CA LEU A 280 -19.41 -4.21 13.21
C LEU A 280 -18.11 -4.61 13.90
N PHE A 281 -17.79 -3.94 15.00
CA PHE A 281 -16.64 -4.26 15.83
C PHE A 281 -16.99 -5.29 16.91
N ASP A 282 -16.00 -6.06 17.35
CA ASP A 282 -16.15 -6.88 18.56
C ASP A 282 -16.20 -6.00 19.82
N GLU A 283 -16.40 -6.62 21.00
CA GLU A 283 -16.56 -5.86 22.25
C GLU A 283 -15.36 -4.95 22.57
N THR A 284 -14.14 -5.34 22.18
CA THR A 284 -12.95 -4.48 22.38
C THR A 284 -12.99 -3.30 21.43
N GLY A 285 -13.23 -3.54 20.14
CA GLY A 285 -13.33 -2.48 19.14
C GLY A 285 -14.50 -1.53 19.40
N LYS A 286 -15.63 -2.03 19.91
CA LYS A 286 -16.78 -1.23 20.34
C LYS A 286 -16.43 -0.29 21.49
N GLN A 287 -15.71 -0.76 22.51
CA GLN A 287 -15.25 0.09 23.61
C GLN A 287 -14.28 1.17 23.13
N LEU A 288 -13.33 0.80 22.26
CA LEU A 288 -12.41 1.74 21.63
C LEU A 288 -13.17 2.79 20.82
N LEU A 289 -14.11 2.37 19.97
CA LEU A 289 -14.92 3.28 19.14
C LEU A 289 -15.73 4.27 20.00
N SER A 290 -16.36 3.78 21.06
CA SER A 290 -17.10 4.63 22.01
C SER A 290 -16.18 5.68 22.64
N GLN A 291 -15.03 5.26 23.16
CA GLN A 291 -14.07 6.15 23.81
C GLN A 291 -13.48 7.17 22.82
N ILE A 292 -13.11 6.74 21.61
CA ILE A 292 -12.58 7.61 20.56
C ILE A 292 -13.61 8.66 20.18
N THR A 293 -14.85 8.25 19.88
CA THR A 293 -15.91 9.18 19.44
C THR A 293 -16.34 10.14 20.55
N LYS A 294 -16.45 9.67 21.80
CA LYS A 294 -16.71 10.51 22.97
C LYS A 294 -15.71 11.65 23.14
N ASN A 295 -14.42 11.36 22.93
CA ASN A 295 -13.35 12.34 23.11
C ASN A 295 -13.13 13.26 21.90
N ASN A 296 -13.81 12.98 20.78
CA ASN A 296 -13.58 13.65 19.51
C ASN A 296 -14.86 14.20 18.87
N VAL A 297 -15.90 14.47 19.65
CA VAL A 297 -17.13 15.13 19.17
C VAL A 297 -16.77 16.45 18.47
N ASN A 298 -17.38 16.70 17.31
CA ASN A 298 -17.11 17.80 16.38
C ASN A 298 -15.71 17.81 15.75
N LYS A 299 -14.91 16.76 15.91
CA LYS A 299 -13.59 16.62 15.26
C LYS A 299 -13.64 15.57 14.15
N PRO A 300 -12.77 15.67 13.14
CA PRO A 300 -12.67 14.65 12.11
C PRO A 300 -11.99 13.38 12.62
N LEU A 301 -12.46 12.22 12.15
CA LEU A 301 -11.74 10.95 12.24
C LEU A 301 -11.33 10.53 10.84
N ALA A 302 -10.03 10.37 10.62
CA ALA A 302 -9.55 9.82 9.36
C ALA A 302 -9.67 8.30 9.37
N ILE A 303 -10.19 7.76 8.27
CA ILE A 303 -10.34 6.32 8.08
C ILE A 303 -9.36 5.89 7.01
N PHE A 304 -8.52 4.91 7.31
CA PHE A 304 -7.53 4.38 6.40
C PHE A 304 -7.84 2.92 6.07
N ILE A 305 -7.73 2.57 4.78
CA ILE A 305 -7.69 1.19 4.29
C ILE A 305 -6.42 1.04 3.46
N ASP A 306 -5.60 0.04 3.76
CA ASP A 306 -4.32 -0.19 3.06
C ASP A 306 -3.39 1.02 3.06
N GLY A 307 -3.41 1.77 4.17
CA GLY A 307 -2.65 3.01 4.32
C GLY A 307 -3.20 4.20 3.52
N VAL A 308 -4.29 4.03 2.77
CA VAL A 308 -4.94 5.10 1.98
C VAL A 308 -6.11 5.68 2.78
N GLY A 309 -6.11 7.00 2.98
CA GLY A 309 -7.21 7.71 3.62
C GLY A 309 -8.44 7.73 2.72
N ILE A 310 -9.52 7.07 3.15
CA ILE A 310 -10.76 6.95 2.37
C ILE A 310 -11.81 8.01 2.74
N GLY A 311 -11.60 8.74 3.84
CA GLY A 311 -12.50 9.81 4.27
C GLY A 311 -12.13 10.35 5.66
N THR A 312 -12.69 11.53 5.97
CA THR A 312 -12.49 12.24 7.24
C THR A 312 -13.82 12.70 7.85
N PRO A 313 -14.78 11.79 8.13
CA PRO A 313 -16.06 12.18 8.72
C PRO A 313 -15.88 12.89 10.06
N THR A 314 -16.73 13.88 10.31
CA THR A 314 -16.82 14.56 11.61
C THR A 314 -17.64 13.73 12.58
N VAL A 315 -17.11 13.49 13.78
CA VAL A 315 -17.87 12.82 14.85
C VAL A 315 -19.00 13.73 15.30
N GLN A 316 -20.23 13.23 15.25
CA GLN A 316 -21.39 14.00 15.70
C GLN A 316 -21.75 13.69 17.16
N ASN A 317 -21.66 12.41 17.56
CA ASN A 317 -22.01 11.92 18.89
C ASN A 317 -21.12 10.72 19.25
N GLU A 318 -21.11 10.33 20.53
CA GLU A 318 -20.52 9.07 20.98
C GLU A 318 -21.24 7.87 20.33
N ILE A 319 -20.46 6.92 19.79
CA ILE A 319 -20.97 5.70 19.16
C ILE A 319 -20.78 4.53 20.12
N THR A 320 -21.84 4.14 20.82
CA THR A 320 -21.81 3.11 21.86
C THR A 320 -22.21 1.71 21.38
N ASN A 321 -22.83 1.61 20.20
CA ASN A 321 -23.33 0.34 19.65
C ASN A 321 -22.24 -0.48 18.93
N GLY A 322 -21.06 0.09 18.69
CA GLY A 322 -19.95 -0.61 18.01
C GLY A 322 -20.13 -0.71 16.49
N GLU A 323 -21.02 0.10 15.91
CA GLU A 323 -21.29 0.10 14.47
C GLU A 323 -20.76 1.38 13.83
N LEU A 324 -20.02 1.24 12.72
CA LEU A 324 -19.54 2.36 11.93
C LEU A 324 -20.00 2.23 10.48
N VAL A 325 -20.72 3.23 9.97
CA VAL A 325 -21.15 3.29 8.57
C VAL A 325 -20.23 4.23 7.80
N ILE A 326 -19.63 3.73 6.73
CA ILE A 326 -18.72 4.47 5.86
C ILE A 326 -19.40 4.71 4.52
N THR A 327 -19.64 5.98 4.22
CA THR A 327 -20.24 6.46 2.97
C THR A 327 -19.18 7.02 2.04
N GLY A 328 -19.40 6.94 0.74
CA GLY A 328 -18.50 7.48 -0.27
C GLY A 328 -19.02 7.21 -1.67
N ASP A 329 -18.21 7.51 -2.68
CA ASP A 329 -18.53 7.25 -4.09
C ASP A 329 -18.30 5.77 -4.43
N PHE A 330 -19.06 4.90 -3.76
CA PHE A 330 -18.99 3.46 -3.92
C PHE A 330 -19.95 2.95 -5.00
N THR A 331 -19.57 1.85 -5.63
CA THR A 331 -20.42 1.04 -6.52
C THR A 331 -20.82 -0.23 -5.78
N GLN A 332 -21.88 -0.91 -6.24
CA GLN A 332 -22.28 -2.19 -5.65
C GLN A 332 -21.14 -3.23 -5.67
N GLU A 333 -20.36 -3.24 -6.75
CA GLU A 333 -19.24 -4.15 -6.90
C GLU A 333 -18.12 -3.83 -5.91
N ASN A 334 -17.69 -2.57 -5.85
CA ASN A 334 -16.55 -2.21 -4.99
C ASN A 334 -16.89 -2.30 -3.50
N VAL A 335 -18.12 -2.01 -3.09
CA VAL A 335 -18.54 -2.07 -1.68
C VAL A 335 -18.60 -3.51 -1.20
N THR A 336 -19.05 -4.43 -2.06
CA THR A 336 -19.07 -5.86 -1.77
C THR A 336 -17.66 -6.41 -1.65
N ALA A 337 -16.76 -6.01 -2.55
CA ALA A 337 -15.35 -6.41 -2.50
C ALA A 337 -14.65 -5.91 -1.23
N ILE A 338 -14.86 -4.64 -0.85
CA ILE A 338 -14.32 -4.08 0.40
C ILE A 338 -14.86 -4.84 1.61
N ALA A 339 -16.17 -5.07 1.67
CA ALA A 339 -16.80 -5.77 2.78
C ALA A 339 -16.28 -7.20 2.94
N GLN A 340 -16.15 -7.95 1.85
CA GLN A 340 -15.56 -9.30 1.87
C GLN A 340 -14.10 -9.26 2.31
N ARG A 341 -13.32 -8.32 1.77
CA ARG A 341 -11.90 -8.19 2.05
C ARG A 341 -11.66 -7.87 3.53
N LEU A 342 -12.28 -6.83 4.08
CA LEU A 342 -12.15 -6.49 5.50
C LEU A 342 -12.69 -7.59 6.42
N SER A 343 -13.81 -8.21 6.05
CA SER A 343 -14.37 -9.32 6.84
C SER A 343 -13.47 -10.54 6.90
N SER A 344 -12.55 -10.73 5.93
CA SER A 344 -11.63 -11.87 5.88
C SER A 344 -10.47 -11.81 6.89
N GLY A 345 -10.47 -10.84 7.81
CA GLY A 345 -9.43 -10.67 8.82
C GLY A 345 -8.47 -9.56 8.42
N ALA A 346 -8.84 -8.33 8.75
CA ALA A 346 -7.97 -7.18 8.59
C ALA A 346 -7.00 -7.04 9.78
N ILE A 347 -5.87 -6.40 9.56
CA ILE A 347 -4.86 -6.11 10.58
C ILE A 347 -4.50 -4.61 10.58
N GLN A 348 -3.59 -4.17 11.44
CA GLN A 348 -3.13 -2.78 11.42
C GLN A 348 -2.04 -2.55 10.36
N PHE A 349 -1.12 -3.50 10.20
CA PHE A 349 0.07 -3.33 9.37
C PHE A 349 0.27 -4.50 8.42
N PRO A 350 0.81 -4.27 7.21
CA PRO A 350 0.97 -5.31 6.20
C PRO A 350 1.93 -6.43 6.64
N LEU A 351 1.75 -7.61 6.06
CA LEU A 351 2.62 -8.78 6.23
C LEU A 351 3.64 -8.86 5.10
N SER A 352 4.88 -9.21 5.42
CA SER A 352 5.92 -9.57 4.45
C SER A 352 6.40 -11.00 4.69
N LEU A 353 6.62 -11.79 3.64
CA LEU A 353 7.20 -13.12 3.78
C LEU A 353 8.71 -13.02 4.06
N VAL A 354 9.17 -13.64 5.15
CA VAL A 354 10.59 -13.62 5.57
C VAL A 354 11.34 -14.89 5.17
N ALA A 355 10.67 -16.04 5.24
CA ALA A 355 11.24 -17.33 4.87
C ALA A 355 10.19 -18.21 4.19
N PRO A 356 10.50 -18.85 3.04
CA PRO A 356 9.60 -19.80 2.39
C PRO A 356 9.51 -21.12 3.16
N ALA A 357 8.54 -21.95 2.79
CA ALA A 357 8.18 -23.17 3.52
C ALA A 357 9.35 -24.14 3.72
N ALA A 358 9.54 -24.60 4.95
CA ALA A 358 10.15 -25.90 5.20
C ALA A 358 9.01 -26.94 5.22
N ALA A 359 8.84 -27.69 4.13
CA ALA A 359 7.90 -28.81 4.10
C ALA A 359 8.44 -29.95 5.00
N GLN A 360 7.58 -30.50 5.86
CA GLN A 360 7.89 -31.67 6.70
C GLN A 360 6.84 -32.75 6.53
#